data_AF-A0A7U4QLH4-F1
#
_entry.id   AF-A0A7U4QLH4-F1
#
_cell.length_a   1.000
_cell.length_b   1.000
_cell.length_c   1.000
_cell.angle_alpha   90.00
_cell.angle_beta   90.00
_cell.angle_gamma   90.00
#
_symmetry.space_group_name_H-M   'P 1'
#
loop_
_entity.id
_entity.type
_entity.pdbx_description
1 polymer ?
#
loop_
_entity_poly.entity_id
_entity_poly.type
_entity_poly.pdbx_seq_one_letter_code
_entity_poly.pdbx_strand_id
1 'polypeptide(L)'
;MPYNVKIIRLLEKVEPTIKEVLIEILAEIERQRKQWEETVTKTEFNELKGIVSELAQAQKRTEEELRKLIIEHRKTRQELGALSHTVGYVLEDRAYEGLPYLLKRDFGIEVEELKREYVEISPNRYEEINIIGKGKRDGILYGYLVIVSLS
;
A
#
# COMPACT_ATOMS: atom_id res chain seq x y z
N MET A 1 -8.30 -51.27 18.70
CA MET A 1 -8.99 -51.40 20.00
C MET A 1 -9.75 -52.71 19.94
N PRO A 2 -9.69 -53.61 20.92
CA PRO A 2 -10.64 -54.73 20.93
C PRO A 2 -12.05 -54.13 20.98
N TYR A 3 -12.99 -54.71 20.25
CA TYR A 3 -14.36 -54.20 20.07
C TYR A 3 -14.98 -53.66 21.36
N ASN A 4 -15.82 -52.63 21.22
CA ASN A 4 -16.60 -52.09 22.34
C ASN A 4 -17.27 -53.25 23.10
N VAL A 5 -17.00 -53.35 24.40
CA VAL A 5 -17.48 -54.45 25.27
C VAL A 5 -19.01 -54.62 25.18
N LYS A 6 -19.74 -53.55 24.86
CA LYS A 6 -21.19 -53.61 24.59
C LYS A 6 -21.55 -54.43 23.35
N ILE A 7 -20.77 -54.33 22.28
CA ILE A 7 -20.98 -55.06 21.02
C ILE A 7 -20.74 -56.55 21.24
N ILE A 8 -19.67 -56.92 21.95
CA ILE A 8 -19.35 -58.34 22.25
C ILE A 8 -20.50 -59.01 22.99
N ARG A 9 -21.06 -58.35 24.01
CA ARG A 9 -22.21 -58.87 24.78
C ARG A 9 -23.50 -58.98 23.97
N LEU A 10 -23.68 -58.13 22.96
CA LEU A 10 -24.84 -58.23 22.05
C LEU A 10 -24.66 -59.41 21.09
N LEU A 11 -23.46 -59.62 20.56
CA LEU A 11 -23.13 -60.74 19.67
C LEU A 11 -23.29 -62.10 20.35
N GLU A 12 -23.14 -62.20 21.67
CA GLU A 12 -23.40 -63.43 22.43
C GLU A 12 -24.87 -63.83 22.50
N LYS A 13 -25.79 -62.88 22.29
CA LYS A 13 -27.25 -63.11 22.34
C LYS A 13 -27.86 -63.39 20.96
N VAL A 14 -27.04 -63.39 19.91
CA VAL A 14 -27.44 -63.54 18.51
C VAL A 14 -27.21 -64.98 18.07
N GLU A 15 -28.09 -65.49 17.20
CA GLU A 15 -27.98 -66.81 16.60
C GLU A 15 -26.60 -67.01 15.91
N PRO A 16 -25.99 -68.22 15.98
CA PRO A 16 -24.61 -68.45 15.52
C PRO A 16 -24.34 -67.98 14.09
N THR A 17 -25.25 -68.26 13.17
CA THR A 17 -25.09 -67.93 11.74
C THR A 17 -25.09 -66.41 11.50
N ILE A 18 -25.93 -65.68 12.23
CA ILE A 18 -26.00 -64.21 12.13
C ILE A 18 -24.77 -63.59 12.80
N LYS A 19 -24.31 -64.17 13.92
CA LYS A 19 -23.11 -63.73 14.63
C LYS A 19 -21.87 -63.79 13.74
N GLU A 20 -21.69 -64.85 12.96
CA GLU A 20 -20.58 -64.98 12.01
C GLU A 20 -20.59 -63.87 10.95
N VAL A 21 -21.75 -63.62 10.33
CA VAL A 21 -21.92 -62.54 9.34
C VAL A 21 -21.61 -61.17 9.97
N LEU A 22 -22.08 -60.91 11.19
CA LEU A 22 -21.81 -59.66 11.89
C LEU A 22 -20.33 -59.49 12.27
N ILE A 23 -19.63 -60.58 12.61
CA ILE A 23 -18.18 -60.57 12.87
C ILE A 23 -17.43 -60.21 11.59
N GLU A 24 -17.80 -60.79 10.45
CA GLU A 24 -17.17 -60.46 9.16
C GLU A 24 -17.39 -58.99 8.76
N ILE A 25 -18.60 -58.46 8.95
CA ILE A 25 -18.90 -57.04 8.73
C ILE A 25 -18.07 -56.15 9.67
N LEU A 26 -17.97 -56.51 10.95
CA LEU A 26 -17.17 -55.76 11.92
C LEU A 26 -15.67 -55.76 11.56
N ALA A 27 -15.15 -56.91 11.11
CA ALA A 27 -13.78 -57.04 10.65
C ALA A 27 -13.52 -56.18 9.41
N GLU A 28 -14.48 -56.12 8.48
CA GLU A 28 -14.39 -55.28 7.29
C GLU A 28 -14.41 -53.77 7.64
N ILE A 29 -15.30 -53.35 8.53
CA ILE A 29 -15.36 -51.96 9.03
C ILE A 29 -14.04 -51.56 9.71
N GLU A 30 -13.45 -52.47 10.48
CA GLU A 30 -12.17 -52.20 11.17
C GLU A 30 -11.00 -52.09 10.18
N ARG A 31 -10.97 -52.92 9.14
CA ARG A 31 -10.01 -52.80 8.02
C ARG A 31 -10.12 -51.45 7.33
N GLN A 32 -11.33 -51.05 6.95
CA GLN A 32 -11.60 -49.77 6.29
C GLN A 32 -11.23 -48.58 7.17
N ARG A 33 -11.58 -48.63 8.46
CA ARG A 33 -11.25 -47.57 9.41
C ARG A 33 -9.73 -47.39 9.57
N LYS A 34 -8.99 -48.50 9.67
CA LYS A 34 -7.52 -48.45 9.79
C LYS A 34 -6.87 -47.83 8.55
N GLN A 35 -7.38 -48.19 7.36
CA GLN A 35 -6.92 -47.61 6.10
C GLN A 35 -7.25 -46.11 5.99
N TRP A 36 -8.44 -45.69 6.44
CA TRP A 36 -8.86 -44.28 6.47
C TRP A 36 -8.01 -43.46 7.44
N GLU A 37 -7.77 -43.98 8.65
CA GLU A 37 -6.92 -43.32 9.65
C GLU A 37 -5.50 -43.08 9.11
N GLU A 38 -4.90 -44.03 8.39
CA GLU A 38 -3.57 -43.87 7.80
C GLU A 38 -3.53 -42.87 6.63
N THR A 39 -4.56 -42.86 5.79
CA THR A 39 -4.60 -42.06 4.54
C THR A 39 -4.94 -40.59 4.81
N VAL A 40 -5.98 -40.35 5.62
CA VAL A 40 -6.56 -39.01 5.79
C VAL A 40 -5.77 -38.13 6.76
N THR A 41 -4.97 -38.71 7.66
CA THR A 41 -4.25 -37.88 8.65
C THR A 41 -2.81 -37.56 8.31
N LYS A 42 -2.09 -38.39 7.56
CA LYS A 42 -0.65 -38.16 7.33
C LYS A 42 -0.37 -37.52 5.98
N THR A 43 -1.01 -38.00 4.92
CA THR A 43 -0.74 -37.53 3.57
C THR A 43 -1.25 -36.10 3.39
N GLU A 44 -2.53 -35.88 3.63
CA GLU A 44 -3.15 -34.55 3.51
C GLU A 44 -2.49 -33.52 4.43
N PHE A 45 -2.11 -33.93 5.65
CA PHE A 45 -1.42 -33.06 6.60
C PHE A 45 -0.02 -32.67 6.12
N ASN A 46 0.74 -33.62 5.56
CA ASN A 46 2.08 -33.34 5.03
C ASN A 46 2.02 -32.46 3.78
N GLU A 47 1.04 -32.67 2.91
CA GLU A 47 0.78 -31.80 1.75
C GLU A 47 0.43 -30.39 2.20
N LEU A 48 -0.51 -30.24 3.14
CA LEU A 48 -0.89 -28.95 3.69
C LEU A 48 0.30 -28.23 4.35
N LYS A 49 1.13 -28.97 5.10
CA LYS A 49 2.35 -28.43 5.70
C LYS A 49 3.34 -27.95 4.64
N GLY A 50 3.47 -28.69 3.53
CA GLY A 50 4.27 -28.29 2.37
C GLY A 50 3.77 -26.97 1.77
N ILE A 51 2.48 -26.90 1.45
CA ILE A 51 1.83 -25.70 0.89
C ILE A 51 2.03 -24.49 1.81
N VAL A 52 1.80 -24.66 3.12
CA VAL A 52 1.99 -23.58 4.10
C VAL A 52 3.45 -23.12 4.16
N SER A 53 4.41 -24.05 4.09
CA SER A 53 5.84 -23.71 4.07
C SER A 53 6.23 -22.95 2.80
N GLU A 54 5.72 -23.35 1.64
CA GLU A 54 5.96 -22.66 0.37
C GLU A 54 5.35 -21.26 0.38
N LEU A 55 4.13 -21.13 0.90
CA LEU A 55 3.46 -19.84 1.06
C LEU A 55 4.24 -18.90 1.98
N ALA A 56 4.75 -19.40 3.11
CA ALA A 56 5.56 -18.62 4.03
C ALA A 56 6.87 -18.15 3.38
N GLN A 57 7.52 -18.99 2.56
CA GLN A 57 8.71 -18.59 1.80
C GLN A 57 8.40 -17.55 0.72
N ALA A 58 7.30 -17.73 -0.01
CA ALA A 58 6.84 -16.78 -1.02
C ALA A 58 6.49 -15.42 -0.38
N GLN A 59 5.84 -15.43 0.77
CA GLN A 59 5.56 -14.22 1.55
C GLN A 59 6.86 -13.52 1.98
N LYS A 60 7.82 -14.26 2.55
CA LYS A 60 9.12 -13.68 2.95
C LYS A 60 9.86 -13.03 1.77
N ARG A 61 9.90 -13.69 0.61
CA ARG A 61 10.49 -13.12 -0.61
C ARG A 61 9.76 -11.84 -1.05
N THR A 62 8.44 -11.84 -0.97
CA THR A 62 7.62 -10.66 -1.31
C THR A 62 7.89 -9.50 -0.35
N GLU A 63 8.02 -9.75 0.95
CA GLU A 63 8.36 -8.74 1.96
C GLU A 63 9.75 -8.14 1.72
N GLU A 64 10.73 -8.95 1.32
CA GLU A 64 12.08 -8.49 1.00
C GLU A 64 12.10 -7.59 -0.25
N GLU A 65 11.42 -7.98 -1.33
CA GLU A 65 11.31 -7.16 -2.54
C GLU A 65 10.53 -5.86 -2.29
N LEU A 66 9.46 -5.92 -1.48
CA LEU A 66 8.71 -4.73 -1.09
C LEU A 66 9.57 -3.74 -0.30
N ARG A 67 10.43 -4.23 0.61
CA ARG A 67 11.38 -3.37 1.33
C ARG A 67 12.35 -2.67 0.39
N LYS A 68 12.90 -3.38 -0.61
CA LYS A 68 13.77 -2.79 -1.63
C LYS A 68 13.04 -1.71 -2.42
N LEU A 69 11.81 -1.99 -2.86
CA LEU A 69 10.98 -1.03 -3.59
C LEU A 69 10.71 0.23 -2.78
N ILE A 70 10.41 0.11 -1.48
CA ILE A 70 10.17 1.27 -0.60
C ILE A 70 11.42 2.15 -0.50
N ILE A 71 12.61 1.54 -0.40
CA ILE A 71 13.88 2.28 -0.32
C ILE A 71 14.12 3.05 -1.62
N GLU A 72 14.01 2.39 -2.78
CA GLU A 72 14.18 3.04 -4.08
C GLU A 72 13.14 4.15 -4.29
N HIS A 73 11.88 3.91 -3.94
CA HIS A 73 10.83 4.92 -4.04
C HIS A 73 11.09 6.14 -3.15
N ARG A 74 11.65 5.94 -1.94
CA ARG A 74 12.08 7.05 -1.08
C ARG A 74 13.20 7.86 -1.75
N LYS A 75 14.18 7.21 -2.37
CA LYS A 75 15.26 7.87 -3.11
C LYS A 75 14.72 8.68 -4.28
N THR A 76 13.82 8.11 -5.09
CA THR A 76 13.16 8.84 -6.19
C THR A 76 12.40 10.07 -5.67
N ARG A 77 11.67 9.96 -4.54
CA ARG A 77 10.99 11.11 -3.94
C ARG A 77 11.95 12.21 -3.49
N GLN A 78 13.13 11.84 -2.98
CA GLN A 78 14.15 12.81 -2.60
C GLN A 78 14.73 13.53 -3.82
N GLU A 79 15.06 12.78 -4.88
CA GLU A 79 15.55 13.34 -6.15
C GLU A 79 14.51 14.26 -6.80
N LEU A 80 13.24 13.85 -6.83
CA LEU A 80 12.14 14.69 -7.30
C LEU A 80 11.97 15.95 -6.46
N GLY A 81 12.09 15.86 -5.14
CA GLY A 81 12.07 17.04 -4.26
C GLY A 81 13.18 18.03 -4.60
N ALA A 82 14.41 17.55 -4.78
CA ALA A 82 15.54 18.38 -5.18
C ALA A 82 15.36 19.03 -6.57
N LEU A 83 14.78 18.29 -7.52
CA LEU A 83 14.44 18.81 -8.83
C LEU A 83 13.34 19.87 -8.75
N SER A 84 12.27 19.63 -7.99
CA SER A 84 11.19 20.62 -7.77
C SER A 84 11.73 21.91 -7.17
N HIS A 85 12.64 21.84 -6.20
CA HIS A 85 13.31 23.02 -5.66
C HIS A 85 14.12 23.77 -6.72
N THR A 86 14.87 23.05 -7.54
CA THR A 86 15.69 23.65 -8.62
C THR A 86 14.82 24.31 -9.67
N VAL A 87 13.75 23.63 -10.11
CA VAL A 87 12.78 24.16 -11.07
C VAL A 87 12.08 25.38 -10.49
N GLY A 88 11.66 25.34 -9.23
CA GLY A 88 11.07 26.48 -8.53
C GLY A 88 11.99 27.71 -8.58
N TYR A 89 13.25 27.55 -8.18
CA TYR A 89 14.25 28.62 -8.23
C TYR A 89 14.44 29.18 -9.65
N VAL A 90 14.60 28.31 -10.66
CA VAL A 90 14.79 28.75 -12.06
C VAL A 90 13.55 29.47 -12.61
N LEU A 91 12.35 29.01 -12.25
CA LEU A 91 11.11 29.66 -12.66
C LEU A 91 10.95 31.02 -11.98
N GLU A 92 11.28 31.13 -10.69
CA GLU A 92 11.26 32.39 -9.96
C GLU A 92 12.22 33.41 -10.59
N ASP A 93 13.48 33.04 -10.82
CA ASP A 93 14.47 33.92 -11.45
C ASP A 93 14.01 34.41 -12.83
N ARG A 94 13.50 33.49 -13.67
CA ARG A 94 12.96 33.85 -14.99
C ARG A 94 11.71 34.73 -14.89
N ALA A 95 10.91 34.55 -13.85
CA ALA A 95 9.74 35.39 -13.62
C ALA A 95 10.14 36.80 -13.17
N TYR A 96 11.17 36.95 -12.32
CA TYR A 96 11.73 38.25 -11.95
C TYR A 96 12.22 39.04 -13.18
N GLU A 97 12.89 38.37 -14.12
CA GLU A 97 13.39 39.02 -15.33
C GLU A 97 12.29 39.25 -16.39
N GLY A 98 11.43 38.25 -16.61
CA GLY A 98 10.50 38.22 -17.73
C GLY A 98 9.17 38.92 -17.48
N LEU A 99 8.62 38.86 -16.26
CA LEU A 99 7.28 39.39 -15.97
C LEU A 99 7.17 40.90 -16.19
N PRO A 100 8.13 41.75 -15.78
CA PRO A 100 8.03 43.20 -16.02
C PRO A 100 7.91 43.51 -17.52
N TYR A 101 8.69 42.82 -18.35
CA TYR A 101 8.66 43.00 -19.80
C TYR A 101 7.33 42.52 -20.41
N LEU A 102 6.86 41.32 -20.04
CA LEU A 102 5.62 40.75 -20.56
C LEU A 102 4.40 41.59 -20.18
N LEU A 103 4.33 42.05 -18.94
CA LEU A 103 3.24 42.89 -18.45
C LEU A 103 3.19 44.24 -19.14
N LYS A 104 4.35 44.84 -19.43
CA LYS A 104 4.42 46.09 -20.20
C LYS A 104 4.01 45.89 -21.64
N ARG A 105 4.51 44.83 -22.30
CA ARG A 105 4.23 44.54 -23.71
C ARG A 105 2.77 44.20 -23.97
N ASP A 106 2.20 43.31 -23.17
CA ASP A 106 0.90 42.70 -23.46
C ASP A 106 -0.26 43.44 -22.78
N PHE A 107 0.02 44.15 -21.67
CA PHE A 107 -1.00 44.79 -20.86
C PHE A 107 -0.73 46.27 -20.57
N GLY A 108 0.39 46.84 -21.04
CA GLY A 108 0.76 48.24 -20.75
C GLY A 108 0.99 48.51 -19.26
N ILE A 109 1.29 47.49 -18.46
CA ILE A 109 1.53 47.63 -17.02
C ILE A 109 3.03 47.69 -16.77
N GLU A 110 3.49 48.79 -16.19
CA GLU A 110 4.85 48.97 -15.71
C GLU A 110 4.95 48.50 -14.26
N VAL A 111 5.87 47.57 -13.99
CA VAL A 111 6.14 47.08 -12.64
C VAL A 111 7.33 47.85 -12.09
N GLU A 112 7.19 48.48 -10.91
CA GLU A 112 8.26 49.28 -10.32
C GLU A 112 9.38 48.42 -9.73
N GLU A 113 9.01 47.46 -8.89
CA GLU A 113 9.93 46.54 -8.23
C GLU A 113 9.19 45.24 -7.97
N LEU A 114 9.84 44.11 -8.28
CA LEU A 114 9.43 42.80 -7.83
C LEU A 114 10.30 42.44 -6.62
N LYS A 115 9.67 41.95 -5.56
CA LYS A 115 10.36 41.47 -4.36
C LYS A 115 9.61 40.31 -3.75
N ARG A 116 10.26 39.64 -2.80
CA ARG A 116 9.68 38.61 -1.96
C ARG A 116 9.28 39.24 -0.62
N GLU A 117 8.07 38.97 -0.14
CA GLU A 117 7.53 39.61 1.07
C GLU A 117 6.56 38.70 1.81
N TYR A 118 6.55 38.77 3.14
CA TYR A 118 5.53 38.12 3.97
C TYR A 118 4.29 39.01 4.02
N VAL A 119 3.17 38.47 3.58
CA VAL A 119 1.89 39.18 3.56
C VAL A 119 0.95 38.53 4.55
N GLU A 120 0.30 39.35 5.38
CA GLU A 120 -0.75 38.88 6.28
C GLU A 120 -2.01 38.55 5.48
N ILE A 121 -2.42 37.28 5.52
CA ILE A 121 -3.59 36.78 4.79
C ILE A 121 -4.81 36.60 5.69
N SER A 122 -4.61 36.51 7.00
CA SER A 122 -5.65 36.54 8.03
C SER A 122 -5.02 36.97 9.36
N PRO A 123 -5.80 37.41 10.37
CA PRO A 123 -5.25 37.88 11.64
C PRO A 123 -4.20 36.92 12.23
N ASN A 124 -2.98 37.40 12.42
CA ASN A 124 -1.82 36.64 12.90
C ASN A 124 -1.36 35.47 12.00
N ARG A 125 -1.71 35.46 10.71
CA ARG A 125 -1.27 34.46 9.73
C ARG A 125 -0.59 35.14 8.54
N TYR A 126 0.71 34.93 8.43
CA TYR A 126 1.54 35.46 7.36
C TYR A 126 1.92 34.33 6.40
N GLU A 127 1.84 34.59 5.10
CA GLU A 127 2.36 33.71 4.07
C GLU A 127 3.45 34.45 3.27
N GLU A 128 4.50 33.71 2.91
CA GLU A 128 5.55 34.23 2.06
C GLU A 128 5.09 34.24 0.61
N ILE A 129 5.12 35.40 -0.02
CA ILE A 129 4.83 35.55 -1.44
C ILE A 129 6.16 35.70 -2.17
N ASN A 130 6.45 34.75 -3.06
CA ASN A 130 7.74 34.68 -3.77
C ASN A 130 7.95 35.84 -4.73
N ILE A 131 6.89 36.36 -5.35
CA ILE A 131 6.92 37.50 -6.26
C ILE A 131 5.73 38.42 -5.99
N ILE A 132 6.02 39.59 -5.43
CA ILE A 132 5.07 40.70 -5.26
C ILE A 132 5.64 41.97 -5.89
N GLY A 133 4.78 42.75 -6.55
CA GLY A 133 5.18 44.06 -7.07
C GLY A 133 4.00 45.00 -7.32
N LYS A 134 4.32 46.29 -7.43
CA LYS A 134 3.33 47.34 -7.73
C LYS A 134 3.30 47.61 -9.23
N GLY A 135 2.12 47.45 -9.83
CA GLY A 135 1.87 47.75 -11.23
C GLY A 135 1.29 49.16 -11.41
N LYS A 136 1.82 49.90 -12.36
CA LYS A 136 1.30 51.20 -12.82
C LYS A 136 0.90 51.11 -14.29
N ARG A 137 -0.19 51.76 -14.67
CA ARG A 137 -0.58 51.96 -16.07
C ARG A 137 -0.84 53.44 -16.28
N ASP A 138 -0.23 54.03 -17.29
CA ASP A 138 -0.33 55.47 -17.57
C ASP A 138 -0.01 56.38 -16.36
N GLY A 139 0.93 55.95 -15.52
CA GLY A 139 1.31 56.65 -14.29
C GLY A 139 0.37 56.46 -13.09
N ILE A 140 -0.76 55.78 -13.26
CA ILE A 140 -1.73 55.49 -12.19
C ILE A 140 -1.46 54.10 -11.62
N LEU A 141 -1.43 53.99 -10.28
CA LEU A 141 -1.30 52.70 -9.59
C LEU A 141 -2.51 51.81 -9.93
N TYR A 142 -2.25 50.70 -10.62
CA TYR A 142 -3.28 49.81 -11.14
C TYR A 142 -3.57 48.64 -10.17
N GLY A 143 -2.59 48.26 -9.33
CA GLY A 143 -2.76 47.24 -8.29
C GLY A 143 -1.45 46.54 -7.91
N TYR A 144 -1.57 45.51 -7.07
CA TYR A 144 -0.48 44.59 -6.73
C TYR A 144 -0.50 43.38 -7.64
N LEU A 145 0.63 43.04 -8.25
CA LEU A 145 0.86 41.75 -8.86
C LEU A 145 1.29 40.78 -7.76
N VAL A 146 0.57 39.68 -7.61
CA VAL A 146 0.85 38.63 -6.63
C VAL A 146 0.93 37.30 -7.36
N ILE A 147 2.10 36.68 -7.35
CA ILE A 147 2.28 35.30 -7.85
C ILE A 147 2.74 34.47 -6.67
N VAL A 148 1.82 33.67 -6.15
CA VAL A 148 2.08 32.70 -5.08
C VAL A 148 2.67 31.45 -5.72
N SER A 149 3.69 30.88 -5.07
CA SER A 149 4.35 29.66 -5.53
C SER A 149 3.36 28.53 -5.86
N LEU A 150 3.63 27.83 -6.96
CA LEU A 150 3.15 26.46 -7.17
C LEU A 150 3.99 25.54 -6.27
N SER A 151 3.62 25.45 -4.99
CA SER A 151 4.20 24.48 -4.04
C SER A 151 3.57 23.11 -4.24
#